data_AF-A0A7C5XG95-F1
#
_entry.id   AF-A0A7C5XG95-F1
#
_cell.length_a   1.000
_cell.length_b   1.000
_cell.length_c   1.000
_cell.angle_alpha   90.00
_cell.angle_beta   90.00
_cell.angle_gamma   90.00
#
_symmetry.space_group_name_H-M   'P 1'
#
loop_
_entity.id
_entity.type
_entity.pdbx_description
1 polymer ?
#
loop_
_entity_poly.entity_id
_entity_poly.type
_entity_poly.pdbx_seq_one_letter_code
_entity_poly.pdbx_strand_id
1 'polypeptide(L)'
;MRLLRDFLLGILIFITGILIFFLLYPLARHVGNGFVALLVLLVPLIFGIAGLGWYLSEWFGVGSAIRELMLRLRVWLLWRLLPGDREFLMDLVLIEYVLGEVYRLPHELLINGNEVTIRINAPISKDLAIRLMNQINTNLNKLTITKIKTE
;
A
#
# COMPACT_ATOMS: atom_id res chain seq x y z
N MET A 1 17.98 -4.85 19.42
CA MET A 1 18.15 -6.08 18.61
C MET A 1 17.35 -6.09 17.30
N ARG A 2 16.10 -5.59 17.21
CA ARG A 2 15.34 -5.55 15.94
C ARG A 2 16.03 -4.73 14.84
N LEU A 3 16.44 -3.50 15.14
CA LEU A 3 17.15 -2.61 14.19
C LEU A 3 18.40 -3.25 13.56
N LEU A 4 19.22 -3.96 14.35
CA LEU A 4 20.43 -4.62 13.84
C LEU A 4 20.09 -5.81 12.92
N ARG A 5 19.08 -6.61 13.30
CA ARG A 5 18.60 -7.73 12.49
C ARG A 5 18.03 -7.25 11.15
N ASP A 6 17.26 -6.17 11.20
CA ASP A 6 16.59 -5.62 10.02
C ASP A 6 17.61 -4.93 9.09
N PHE A 7 18.67 -4.33 9.65
CA PHE A 7 19.84 -3.85 8.90
C PHE A 7 20.60 -4.99 8.20
N LEU A 8 20.87 -6.09 8.90
CA LEU A 8 21.53 -7.27 8.33
C LEU A 8 20.69 -7.93 7.23
N LEU A 9 19.36 -7.98 7.39
CA LEU A 9 18.44 -8.45 6.35
C LEU A 9 18.42 -7.53 5.12
N GLY A 10 18.46 -6.21 5.30
CA GLY A 10 18.54 -5.25 4.20
C GLY A 10 19.82 -5.41 3.38
N ILE A 11 20.96 -5.56 4.05
CA ILE A 11 22.25 -5.85 3.40
C ILE A 11 22.18 -7.18 2.64
N LEU A 12 21.59 -8.23 3.24
CA LEU A 12 21.44 -9.53 2.60
C LEU A 12 20.62 -9.44 1.32
N ILE A 13 19.47 -8.74 1.34
CA ILE A 13 18.60 -8.54 0.16
C ILE A 13 19.34 -7.77 -0.94
N PHE A 14 20.08 -6.72 -0.58
CA PHE A 14 20.86 -5.92 -1.53
C PHE A 14 21.95 -6.75 -2.22
N ILE A 15 22.74 -7.50 -1.44
CA ILE A 15 23.77 -8.40 -1.96
C ILE A 15 23.16 -9.48 -2.86
N THR A 16 22.01 -10.03 -2.47
CA THR A 16 21.31 -11.06 -3.26
C THR A 16 20.82 -10.49 -4.60
N GLY A 17 20.31 -9.26 -4.62
CA GLY A 17 19.92 -8.56 -5.85
C GLY A 17 21.10 -8.33 -6.80
N ILE A 18 22.26 -7.94 -6.27
CA ILE A 18 23.50 -7.79 -7.06
C ILE A 18 23.96 -9.14 -7.62
N LEU A 19 23.97 -10.19 -6.81
CA LEU A 19 24.36 -11.54 -7.25
C LEU A 19 23.43 -12.06 -8.36
N ILE A 20 22.13 -11.88 -8.22
CA ILE A 20 21.14 -12.26 -9.23
C ILE A 20 21.36 -11.45 -10.52
N PHE A 21 21.65 -10.15 -10.42
CA PHE A 21 21.97 -9.32 -11.59
C PHE A 21 23.18 -9.86 -12.35
N PHE A 22 24.28 -10.19 -11.65
CA PHE A 22 25.48 -10.74 -12.29
C PHE A 22 25.26 -12.15 -12.86
N LEU A 23 24.41 -12.97 -12.23
CA LEU A 23 24.03 -14.29 -12.73
C LEU A 23 23.18 -14.19 -14.01
N LEU A 24 22.25 -13.23 -14.05
CA LEU A 24 21.33 -13.05 -15.17
C LEU A 24 21.92 -12.24 -16.33
N TYR A 25 22.97 -11.44 -16.09
CA TYR A 25 23.68 -10.67 -17.11
C TYR A 25 24.18 -11.50 -18.31
N PRO A 26 24.87 -12.64 -18.13
CA PRO A 26 25.28 -13.48 -19.25
C PRO A 26 24.09 -14.15 -19.96
N LEU A 27 23.02 -14.53 -19.23
CA LEU A 27 21.79 -15.03 -19.84
C LEU A 27 21.13 -13.95 -20.71
N ALA A 28 21.06 -12.71 -20.22
CA ALA A 28 20.51 -11.57 -20.94
C ALA A 28 21.27 -11.29 -22.25
N ARG A 29 22.60 -11.45 -22.26
CA ARG A 29 23.40 -11.34 -23.49
C ARG A 29 23.13 -12.44 -24.53
N HIS A 30 22.59 -13.58 -24.12
CA HIS A 30 22.22 -14.67 -25.03
C HIS A 30 20.77 -14.61 -25.53
N VAL A 31 19.96 -13.71 -24.97
CA VAL A 31 18.64 -13.43 -25.54
C VAL A 31 18.81 -12.48 -26.72
N GLY A 32 18.59 -12.96 -27.94
CA GLY A 32 18.70 -12.18 -29.18
C GLY A 32 17.72 -10.99 -29.29
N ASN A 33 16.90 -10.76 -28.26
CA ASN A 33 15.95 -9.66 -28.18
C ASN A 33 16.35 -8.71 -27.05
N GLY A 34 16.87 -7.53 -27.41
CA GLY A 34 17.37 -6.53 -26.48
C GLY A 34 16.34 -6.07 -25.44
N PHE A 35 15.05 -6.18 -25.74
CA PHE A 35 13.97 -5.86 -24.80
C PHE A 35 13.91 -6.84 -23.61
N VAL A 36 14.16 -8.13 -23.86
CA VAL A 36 14.15 -9.16 -22.80
C VAL A 36 15.41 -9.02 -21.94
N ALA A 37 16.56 -8.75 -22.55
CA ALA A 37 17.79 -8.43 -21.83
C ALA A 37 17.60 -7.22 -20.90
N LEU A 38 16.91 -6.18 -21.40
CA LEU A 38 16.62 -4.98 -20.64
C LEU A 38 15.69 -5.26 -19.46
N LEU A 39 14.63 -6.06 -19.64
CA LEU A 39 13.73 -6.49 -18.56
C LEU A 39 14.43 -7.33 -17.50
N VAL A 40 15.27 -8.28 -17.91
CA VAL A 40 16.04 -9.16 -17.02
C VAL A 40 17.01 -8.37 -16.13
N LEU A 41 17.53 -7.23 -16.62
CA LEU A 41 18.42 -6.35 -15.87
C LEU A 41 17.64 -5.30 -15.05
N LEU A 42 16.49 -4.83 -15.54
CA LEU A 42 15.65 -3.84 -14.85
C LEU A 42 14.96 -4.42 -13.62
N VAL A 43 14.50 -5.68 -13.67
CA VAL A 43 13.78 -6.29 -12.54
C VAL A 43 14.66 -6.35 -11.28
N PRO A 44 15.88 -6.93 -11.29
CA PRO A 44 16.74 -6.93 -10.11
C PRO A 44 17.11 -5.52 -9.62
N LEU A 45 17.30 -4.58 -10.55
CA LEU A 45 17.63 -3.19 -10.24
C LEU A 45 16.46 -2.49 -9.53
N ILE A 46 15.22 -2.66 -10.02
CA ILE A 46 14.00 -2.13 -9.38
C ILE A 46 13.81 -2.77 -8.01
N PHE A 47 14.02 -4.08 -7.87
CA PHE A 47 13.90 -4.75 -6.57
C PHE A 47 14.98 -4.30 -5.58
N GLY A 48 16.21 -4.05 -6.04
CA GLY A 48 17.28 -3.47 -5.22
C GLY A 48 16.97 -2.03 -4.79
N ILE A 49 16.48 -1.19 -5.70
CA ILE A 49 16.08 0.20 -5.43
C ILE A 49 14.83 0.24 -4.54
N ALA A 50 13.85 -0.64 -4.76
CA ALA A 50 12.64 -0.74 -3.95
C ALA A 50 12.94 -1.27 -2.55
N GLY A 51 13.86 -2.24 -2.41
CA GLY A 51 14.35 -2.71 -1.11
C GLY A 51 15.08 -1.62 -0.33
N LEU A 52 15.93 -0.84 -1.01
CA LEU A 52 16.55 0.35 -0.41
C LEU A 52 15.52 1.44 -0.11
N GLY A 53 14.52 1.66 -0.96
CA GLY A 53 13.45 2.65 -0.78
C GLY A 53 12.49 2.29 0.35
N TRP A 54 12.29 1.00 0.61
CA TRP A 54 11.57 0.50 1.78
C TRP A 54 12.36 0.75 3.07
N TYR A 55 13.68 0.53 3.04
CA TYR A 55 14.56 0.80 4.19
C TYR A 55 14.72 2.31 4.45
N LEU A 56 14.82 3.10 3.38
CA LEU A 56 14.88 4.57 3.42
C LEU A 56 13.50 5.21 3.64
N SER A 57 12.42 4.43 3.82
CA SER A 57 11.07 4.95 4.06
C SER A 57 10.93 5.70 5.39
N GLU A 58 11.95 5.68 6.25
CA GLU A 58 12.03 6.56 7.41
C GLU A 58 12.51 7.98 7.07
N TRP A 59 13.12 8.24 5.89
CA TRP A 59 13.88 9.47 5.68
C TRP A 59 13.24 10.55 4.77
N PHE A 60 12.55 10.25 3.67
CA PHE A 60 12.00 11.33 2.82
C PHE A 60 10.89 10.83 1.92
N GLY A 61 9.60 11.11 2.23
CA GLY A 61 8.43 11.24 1.31
C GLY A 61 8.10 10.15 0.26
N VAL A 62 9.03 9.24 -0.04
CA VAL A 62 8.97 8.18 -1.03
C VAL A 62 8.19 7.01 -0.47
N GLY A 63 8.22 6.80 0.85
CA GLY A 63 7.36 5.83 1.52
C GLY A 63 5.87 6.14 1.34
N SER A 64 5.46 7.41 1.46
CA SER A 64 4.06 7.79 1.21
C SER A 64 3.72 7.71 -0.28
N ALA A 65 4.62 8.13 -1.17
CA ALA A 65 4.41 8.01 -2.62
C ALA A 65 4.30 6.56 -3.10
N ILE A 66 5.15 5.65 -2.59
CA ILE A 66 5.08 4.21 -2.88
C ILE A 66 3.80 3.61 -2.29
N ARG A 67 3.40 4.00 -1.07
CA ARG A 67 2.13 3.53 -0.48
C ARG A 67 0.92 4.00 -1.28
N GLU A 68 0.93 5.25 -1.72
CA GLU A 68 -0.13 5.81 -2.55
C GLU A 68 -0.17 5.12 -3.92
N LEU A 69 0.99 4.85 -4.52
CA LEU A 69 1.10 4.08 -5.76
C LEU A 69 0.59 2.64 -5.57
N MET A 70 0.91 2.00 -4.45
CA MET A 70 0.48 0.65 -4.10
C MET A 70 -1.02 0.59 -3.83
N LEU A 71 -1.60 1.66 -3.24
CA LEU A 71 -3.04 1.81 -3.06
C LEU A 71 -3.75 1.97 -4.41
N ARG A 72 -3.25 2.86 -5.28
CA ARG A 72 -3.75 3.04 -6.64
C ARG A 72 -3.65 1.74 -7.44
N LEU A 73 -2.58 0.97 -7.25
CA LEU A 73 -2.41 -0.35 -7.87
C LEU A 73 -3.41 -1.38 -7.32
N ARG A 74 -3.65 -1.43 -6.00
CA ARG A 74 -4.66 -2.31 -5.38
C ARG A 74 -6.06 -1.97 -5.88
N VAL A 75 -6.42 -0.68 -5.90
CA VAL A 75 -7.70 -0.19 -6.43
C VAL A 75 -7.83 -0.57 -7.90
N TRP A 76 -6.79 -0.34 -8.71
CA TRP A 76 -6.78 -0.70 -10.12
C TRP A 76 -6.90 -2.22 -10.35
N LEU A 77 -6.24 -3.04 -9.54
CA LEU A 77 -6.34 -4.51 -9.58
C LEU A 77 -7.74 -4.98 -9.22
N LEU A 78 -8.34 -4.45 -8.15
CA LEU A 78 -9.72 -4.75 -7.76
C LEU A 78 -10.71 -4.34 -8.86
N TRP A 79 -10.47 -3.20 -9.51
CA TRP A 79 -11.27 -2.69 -10.63
C TRP A 79 -11.22 -3.62 -11.85
N ARG A 80 -10.08 -4.27 -12.09
CA ARG A 80 -9.83 -5.13 -13.26
C ARG A 80 -10.17 -6.60 -13.01
N LEU A 81 -10.14 -7.06 -11.76
CA LEU A 81 -10.25 -8.49 -11.40
C LEU A 81 -11.59 -8.89 -10.77
N LEU A 82 -12.35 -7.95 -10.19
CA LEU A 82 -13.66 -8.26 -9.59
C LEU A 82 -14.81 -7.75 -10.48
N PRO A 83 -15.58 -8.65 -11.13
CA PRO A 83 -16.85 -8.28 -11.74
C PRO A 83 -17.88 -8.15 -10.63
N GLY A 84 -18.15 -6.93 -10.19
CA GLY A 84 -19.05 -6.63 -9.08
C GLY A 84 -19.25 -5.13 -8.89
N ASP A 85 -19.78 -4.76 -7.73
CA ASP A 85 -20.11 -3.38 -7.38
C ASP A 85 -18.85 -2.55 -7.09
N ARG A 86 -18.20 -2.10 -8.17
CA ARG A 86 -16.85 -1.52 -8.15
C ARG A 86 -16.74 -0.28 -7.26
N GLU A 87 -17.75 0.57 -7.27
CA GLU A 87 -17.81 1.79 -6.46
C GLU A 87 -17.84 1.45 -4.97
N PHE A 88 -18.61 0.43 -4.59
CA PHE A 88 -18.68 -0.06 -3.22
C PHE A 88 -17.31 -0.56 -2.73
N LEU A 89 -16.59 -1.34 -3.55
CA LEU A 89 -15.25 -1.85 -3.18
C LEU A 89 -14.21 -0.74 -3.09
N MET A 90 -14.27 0.25 -4.00
CA MET A 90 -13.37 1.40 -3.99
C MET A 90 -13.53 2.22 -2.71
N ASP A 91 -14.77 2.49 -2.33
CA ASP A 91 -15.12 3.22 -1.12
C ASP A 91 -14.63 2.48 0.13
N LEU A 92 -14.76 1.16 0.16
CA LEU A 92 -14.30 0.32 1.27
C LEU A 92 -12.78 0.37 1.45
N VAL A 93 -12.03 0.32 0.33
CA VAL A 93 -10.56 0.46 0.34
C VAL A 93 -10.12 1.85 0.78
N LEU A 94 -10.85 2.90 0.38
CA LEU A 94 -10.57 4.26 0.80
C LEU A 94 -10.75 4.42 2.32
N ILE A 95 -11.85 3.88 2.87
CA ILE A 95 -12.12 3.91 4.31
C ILE A 95 -11.00 3.22 5.08
N GLU A 96 -10.63 2.00 4.68
CA GLU A 96 -9.53 1.22 5.28
C GLU A 96 -8.19 1.96 5.22
N TYR A 97 -7.86 2.58 4.08
CA TYR A 97 -6.63 3.35 3.93
C TYR A 97 -6.59 4.56 4.88
N VAL A 98 -7.66 5.34 4.92
CA VAL A 98 -7.69 6.54 5.77
C VAL A 98 -7.58 6.14 7.24
N LEU A 99 -8.36 5.16 7.68
CA LEU A 99 -8.36 4.76 9.09
C LEU A 99 -7.09 4.02 9.49
N GLY A 100 -6.66 3.03 8.71
CA GLY A 100 -5.53 2.16 9.04
C GLY A 100 -4.16 2.76 8.75
N GLU A 101 -4.00 3.49 7.64
CA GLU A 101 -2.68 3.99 7.22
C GLU A 101 -2.48 5.47 7.56
N VAL A 102 -3.48 6.34 7.32
CA VAL A 102 -3.33 7.78 7.55
C VAL A 102 -3.43 8.11 9.04
N TYR A 103 -4.50 7.65 9.70
CA TYR A 103 -4.74 7.94 11.10
C TYR A 103 -4.25 6.84 12.06
N ARG A 104 -3.90 5.65 11.53
CA ARG A 104 -3.43 4.49 12.31
C ARG A 104 -4.39 4.12 13.45
N LEU A 105 -5.68 4.23 13.18
CA LEU A 105 -6.74 3.93 14.14
C LEU A 105 -7.15 2.47 13.99
N PRO A 106 -7.00 1.63 15.04
CA PRO A 106 -7.55 0.29 15.02
C PRO A 106 -9.06 0.39 14.93
N HIS A 107 -9.66 -0.27 13.94
CA HIS A 107 -11.06 -0.08 13.61
C HIS A 107 -11.74 -1.35 13.12
N GLU A 108 -13.05 -1.38 13.24
CA GLU A 108 -13.94 -2.39 12.65
C GLU A 108 -15.01 -1.69 11.82
N LEU A 109 -15.28 -2.24 10.63
CA LEU A 109 -16.31 -1.74 9.73
C LEU A 109 -17.55 -2.64 9.80
N LEU A 110 -18.69 -2.06 10.16
CA LEU A 110 -19.99 -2.72 10.07
C LEU A 110 -20.73 -2.16 8.86
N ILE A 111 -20.98 -3.02 7.88
CA ILE A 111 -21.59 -2.63 6.61
C ILE A 111 -23.01 -3.20 6.55
N ASN A 112 -23.99 -2.31 6.35
CA ASN A 112 -25.39 -2.67 6.19
C ASN A 112 -25.92 -2.05 4.89
N GLY A 113 -25.86 -2.81 3.79
CA GLY A 113 -26.12 -2.27 2.46
C GLY A 113 -25.07 -1.19 2.12
N ASN A 114 -25.53 0.04 1.84
CA ASN A 114 -24.65 1.17 1.53
C ASN A 114 -24.23 1.98 2.78
N GLU A 115 -24.74 1.65 3.95
CA GLU A 115 -24.41 2.35 5.19
C GLU A 115 -23.24 1.68 5.90
N VAL A 116 -22.27 2.48 6.33
CA VAL A 116 -21.10 2.03 7.07
C VAL A 116 -21.09 2.65 8.46
N THR A 117 -20.97 1.82 9.49
CA THR A 117 -20.64 2.24 10.84
C THR A 117 -19.20 1.86 11.15
N ILE A 118 -18.37 2.85 11.50
CA ILE A 118 -16.99 2.63 11.90
C ILE A 118 -16.96 2.51 13.43
N ARG A 119 -16.39 1.43 13.95
CA ARG A 119 -16.01 1.32 15.37
C ARG A 119 -14.52 1.54 15.48
N ILE A 120 -14.10 2.45 16.33
CA ILE A 120 -12.68 2.76 16.56
C ILE A 120 -12.33 2.26 17.96
N ASN A 121 -11.38 1.33 18.01
CA ASN A 121 -10.92 0.67 19.23
C ASN A 121 -9.79 1.50 19.87
N ALA A 122 -9.97 2.82 19.88
CA ALA A 122 -9.04 3.80 20.44
C ALA A 122 -9.81 5.06 20.88
N PRO A 123 -9.40 5.70 21.98
CA PRO A 123 -10.06 6.91 22.44
C PRO A 123 -9.75 8.07 21.48
N ILE A 124 -10.77 8.53 20.75
CA ILE A 124 -10.70 9.72 19.91
C ILE A 124 -11.70 10.78 20.38
N SER A 125 -11.39 12.06 20.17
CA SER A 125 -12.33 13.12 20.49
C SER A 125 -13.54 13.09 19.56
N LYS A 126 -14.71 13.48 20.06
CA LYS A 126 -15.94 13.58 19.25
C LYS A 126 -15.76 14.51 18.04
N ASP A 127 -15.01 15.58 18.21
CA ASP A 127 -14.69 16.54 17.15
C ASP A 127 -13.81 15.91 16.05
N LEU A 128 -12.81 15.08 16.42
CA LEU A 128 -12.01 14.32 15.46
C LEU A 128 -12.87 13.28 14.71
N ALA A 129 -13.76 12.59 15.40
CA ALA A 129 -14.67 11.62 14.79
C ALA A 129 -15.59 12.28 13.75
N ILE A 130 -16.15 13.45 14.06
CA ILE A 130 -17.00 14.20 13.12
C ILE A 130 -16.20 14.67 11.90
N ARG A 131 -14.99 15.22 12.12
CA ARG A 131 -14.12 15.63 11.01
C ARG A 131 -13.74 14.47 10.09
N LEU A 132 -13.35 13.33 10.68
CA LEU A 132 -13.05 12.10 9.94
C LEU A 132 -14.23 11.64 9.10
N MET A 133 -15.42 11.58 9.70
CA MET A 133 -16.64 11.19 9.02
C MET A 133 -16.93 12.08 7.82
N ASN A 134 -16.88 13.41 7.99
CA ASN A 134 -17.13 14.37 6.91
C ASN A 134 -16.07 14.28 5.80
N GLN A 135 -14.80 14.17 6.18
CA GLN A 135 -13.69 14.08 5.24
C GLN A 135 -13.79 12.81 4.38
N ILE A 136 -14.10 11.67 5.00
CA ILE A 136 -14.23 10.41 4.27
C ILE A 136 -15.49 10.46 3.39
N ASN A 137 -16.65 10.86 3.94
CA ASN A 137 -17.91 10.95 3.18
C ASN A 137 -17.84 11.85 1.95
N THR A 138 -17.02 12.92 1.97
CA THR A 138 -16.82 13.79 0.80
C THR A 138 -16.19 13.06 -0.39
N ASN A 139 -15.45 11.97 -0.13
CA ASN A 139 -14.69 11.22 -1.13
C ASN A 139 -15.29 9.83 -1.44
N LEU A 140 -16.41 9.45 -0.79
CA LEU A 140 -17.12 8.20 -1.07
C LEU A 140 -18.13 8.42 -2.19
N ASN A 141 -18.35 7.40 -3.01
CA ASN A 141 -19.24 7.46 -4.18
C ASN A 141 -20.59 6.81 -3.90
N LYS A 142 -20.58 5.68 -3.19
CA LYS A 142 -21.71 4.78 -2.98
C LYS A 142 -21.94 4.44 -1.51
N LEU A 143 -20.89 4.29 -0.72
CA LEU A 143 -20.97 4.09 0.72
C LEU A 143 -21.20 5.42 1.44
N THR A 144 -21.94 5.38 2.54
CA THR A 144 -22.11 6.52 3.44
C THR A 144 -21.79 6.11 4.86
N ILE A 145 -20.85 6.80 5.49
CA ILE A 145 -20.57 6.62 6.91
C ILE A 145 -21.67 7.31 7.70
N THR A 146 -22.47 6.52 8.41
CA THR A 146 -23.60 7.02 9.21
C THR A 146 -23.21 7.25 10.65
N LYS A 147 -22.19 6.55 11.16
CA LYS A 147 -21.79 6.64 12.55
C LYS A 147 -20.34 6.22 12.78
N ILE A 148 -19.66 6.96 13.66
CA ILE A 148 -18.38 6.54 14.26
C ILE A 148 -18.61 6.31 15.76
N LYS A 149 -18.33 5.10 16.23
CA LYS A 149 -18.36 4.73 17.65
C LYS A 149 -16.93 4.63 18.18
N THR A 150 -16.72 5.10 19.40
CA THR A 150 -15.45 5.05 20.10
C THR A 150 -15.66 4.27 21.39
N GLU A 151 -14.73 3.39 21.73
CA GLU A 151 -14.67 2.76 23.06
C GLU A 151 -14.06 3.69 24.11
#